data_AF-A0A925FS59-F1
#
_entry.id   AF-A0A925FS59-F1
#
_cell.length_a   1.000
_cell.length_b   1.000
_cell.length_c   1.000
_cell.angle_alpha   90.00
_cell.angle_beta   90.00
_cell.angle_gamma   90.00
#
_symmetry.space_group_name_H-M   'P 1'
#
loop_
_entity.id
_entity.type
_entity.pdbx_description
1 polymer ?
#
loop_
_entity_poly.entity_id
_entity_poly.type
_entity_poly.pdbx_seq_one_letter_code
_entity_poly.pdbx_strand_id
1 'polypeptide(L)'
;MFWQKASYNKTAEYLFVPGDEPPEITINKTVTDDGIQMDAAVENTKTIGDVTITQGASGDTRAIMVAGGNVGTEYKGIEYVEAVNNKERKSIRTETTVGWRSMTASCPDADGISAGTGTARIAIKMTITTPQTIGIVQREITVRMTLKGFVNDAAELTHFDMKGVAAEINSGYERARRLGLIQDSEFTDGTKQVDYEVGNNKLGSPVVNEYGFTRTVGEEMGEVKGTFRGDITQAEAQRIDKIAYRHIKWLCEQAAMYYKAARSNWRYGECVEIAFTAPKMKLAPAEKVDVTAETVHIYDKNKVNAELTLKAATDSATPEKESGTPKGKFNLTAPAKGSNAMIMLETVSRRGIALDSLDFEEEKPQKKPVPPKKKPRVKQCEGGWTGKITAVKSKRTETVKPASGRLVRQIENREETFSVDYYVLGIADTTQGFRNAYFSDAQMNYRAAEYRESNYAPGKMGCGDQIITTPQTQKFESLLTGLSGKRITVYVSSAGEKGILTFDSPEINAERIITRTYESSCPSYNAKNSSVDRSGALIGVPSPGFEIEFELDDKSGYVLEGSKTIENGDGSKTVVTWNLSRCK
;
A
#
# COMPACT_ATOMS: atom_id res chain seq x y z
N MET A 1 24.89 -5.83 2.65
CA MET A 1 26.17 -6.03 3.34
C MET A 1 27.38 -6.03 2.40
N PHE A 2 27.44 -6.83 1.32
CA PHE A 2 28.61 -6.89 0.42
C PHE A 2 28.95 -5.57 -0.33
N TRP A 3 27.95 -4.74 -0.65
CA TRP A 3 28.13 -3.51 -1.44
C TRP A 3 28.67 -2.33 -0.64
N GLN A 4 28.28 -2.19 0.64
CA GLN A 4 28.82 -1.18 1.56
C GLN A 4 30.29 -1.44 1.89
N LYS A 5 30.67 -2.71 2.12
CA LYS A 5 32.06 -3.06 2.48
C LYS A 5 33.05 -2.69 1.36
N ALA A 6 32.65 -2.84 0.08
CA ALA A 6 33.50 -2.51 -1.06
C ALA A 6 33.64 -1.00 -1.34
N SER A 7 32.55 -0.21 -1.21
CA SER A 7 32.61 1.25 -1.38
C SER A 7 33.21 1.95 -0.15
N TYR A 8 32.99 1.43 1.05
CA TYR A 8 33.62 1.95 2.27
C TYR A 8 35.13 1.67 2.28
N ASN A 9 35.58 0.44 1.97
CA ASN A 9 37.00 0.10 2.01
C ASN A 9 37.85 0.88 1.00
N LYS A 10 37.34 1.19 -0.21
CA LYS A 10 38.07 2.01 -1.20
C LYS A 10 38.13 3.51 -0.85
N THR A 11 37.27 3.99 0.05
CA THR A 11 37.19 5.42 0.40
C THR A 11 37.66 5.71 1.84
N ALA A 12 37.76 4.68 2.68
CA ALA A 12 38.36 4.74 4.01
C ALA A 12 39.88 5.03 3.96
N GLU A 13 40.56 4.64 2.89
CA GLU A 13 41.97 5.02 2.62
C GLU A 13 42.19 6.55 2.58
N TYR A 14 41.13 7.35 2.40
CA TYR A 14 41.18 8.82 2.40
C TYR A 14 41.14 9.45 3.82
N LEU A 15 40.84 8.66 4.86
CA LEU A 15 40.66 9.14 6.24
C LEU A 15 41.55 8.42 7.27
N PHE A 16 42.05 7.22 6.96
CA PHE A 16 42.93 6.44 7.82
C PHE A 16 44.37 6.43 7.31
N VAL A 17 45.34 6.33 8.22
CA VAL A 17 46.74 6.05 7.88
C VAL A 17 46.81 4.64 7.27
N PRO A 18 47.61 4.37 6.23
CA PRO A 18 47.75 3.03 5.67
C PRO A 18 48.13 2.02 6.77
N GLY A 19 47.25 1.05 7.05
CA GLY A 19 47.51 -0.06 7.99
C GLY A 19 46.46 -0.33 9.08
N ASP A 20 45.53 0.58 9.34
CA ASP A 20 44.46 0.37 10.34
C ASP A 20 43.16 -0.14 9.68
N GLU A 21 42.68 -1.32 10.09
CA GLU A 21 41.37 -1.83 9.66
C GLU A 21 40.23 -1.10 10.39
N PRO A 22 39.18 -0.67 9.67
CA PRO A 22 38.06 0.01 10.31
C PRO A 22 37.27 -0.97 11.21
N PRO A 23 36.81 -0.52 12.38
CA PRO A 23 36.10 -1.38 13.34
C PRO A 23 34.75 -1.84 12.79
N GLU A 24 34.43 -3.13 12.97
CA GLU A 24 33.14 -3.70 12.57
C GLU A 24 32.06 -3.31 13.59
N ILE A 25 31.03 -2.58 13.14
CA ILE A 25 29.85 -2.23 13.94
C ILE A 25 28.70 -3.11 13.44
N THR A 26 28.22 -4.01 14.29
CA THR A 26 27.12 -4.93 13.95
C THR A 26 25.78 -4.30 14.33
N ILE A 27 24.86 -4.18 13.37
CA ILE A 27 23.45 -3.83 13.62
C ILE A 27 22.62 -5.12 13.55
N ASN A 28 21.95 -5.47 14.64
CA ASN A 28 21.07 -6.63 14.70
C ASN A 28 19.84 -6.40 13.79
N LYS A 29 19.49 -7.40 12.96
CA LYS A 29 18.34 -7.38 12.07
C LYS A 29 17.42 -8.53 12.41
N THR A 30 16.11 -8.28 12.50
CA THR A 30 15.11 -9.34 12.62
C THR A 30 14.52 -9.61 11.25
N VAL A 31 14.63 -10.86 10.77
CA VAL A 31 13.98 -11.30 9.53
C VAL A 31 12.64 -11.91 9.93
N THR A 32 11.55 -11.36 9.42
CA THR A 32 10.18 -11.90 9.57
C THR A 32 9.66 -12.41 8.23
N ASP A 33 8.57 -13.16 8.25
CA ASP A 33 7.94 -13.70 7.03
C ASP A 33 7.43 -12.59 6.08
N ASP A 34 7.18 -11.39 6.61
CA ASP A 34 6.74 -10.20 5.85
C ASP A 34 7.90 -9.30 5.37
N GLY A 35 9.15 -9.60 5.74
CA GLY A 35 10.34 -8.83 5.34
C GLY A 35 11.37 -8.62 6.45
N ILE A 36 12.20 -7.59 6.31
CA ILE A 36 13.16 -7.19 7.36
C ILE A 36 12.49 -6.09 8.19
N GLN A 37 12.15 -6.40 9.44
CA GLN A 37 11.73 -5.38 10.41
C GLN A 37 12.95 -4.87 11.18
N MET A 38 13.10 -3.54 11.22
CA MET A 38 14.02 -2.84 12.12
C MET A 38 13.17 -2.02 13.08
N ASP A 39 13.00 -2.50 14.32
CA ASP A 39 12.03 -1.97 15.29
C ASP A 39 12.34 -0.53 15.77
N ALA A 40 13.52 0.00 15.47
CA ALA A 40 13.89 1.40 15.68
C ALA A 40 15.07 1.81 14.78
N ALA A 41 15.26 3.12 14.59
CA ALA A 41 16.51 3.63 14.05
C ALA A 41 17.64 3.31 15.04
N VAL A 42 18.63 2.52 14.62
CA VAL A 42 19.79 2.17 15.42
C VAL A 42 20.96 3.01 14.96
N GLU A 43 21.66 3.65 15.88
CA GLU A 43 22.86 4.42 15.61
C GLU A 43 23.96 4.03 16.59
N ASN A 44 25.14 3.75 16.06
CA ASN A 44 26.32 3.40 16.82
C ASN A 44 27.47 4.32 16.40
N THR A 45 28.14 4.92 17.38
CA THR A 45 29.28 5.82 17.15
C THR A 45 30.53 5.29 17.85
N LYS A 46 31.66 5.32 17.16
CA LYS A 46 32.98 4.98 17.70
C LYS A 46 34.02 6.01 17.27
N THR A 47 34.85 6.45 18.21
CA THR A 47 35.94 7.39 17.95
C THR A 47 37.28 6.68 18.04
N ILE A 48 38.15 6.88 17.04
CA ILE A 48 39.52 6.38 16.99
C ILE A 48 40.44 7.55 16.65
N GLY A 49 41.26 7.98 17.61
CA GLY A 49 42.11 9.16 17.45
C GLY A 49 41.27 10.41 17.12
N ASP A 50 41.62 11.07 16.01
CA ASP A 50 40.92 12.27 15.51
C ASP A 50 39.68 11.95 14.66
N VAL A 51 39.37 10.67 14.42
CA VAL A 51 38.28 10.24 13.54
C VAL A 51 37.10 9.69 14.34
N THR A 52 35.92 10.26 14.13
CA THR A 52 34.65 9.73 14.65
C THR A 52 33.91 9.01 13.53
N ILE A 53 33.51 7.75 13.75
CA ILE A 53 32.70 6.97 12.82
C ILE A 53 31.32 6.76 13.44
N THR A 54 30.28 7.16 12.73
CA THR A 54 28.87 6.95 13.09
C THR A 54 28.20 6.09 12.03
N GLN A 55 27.57 5.00 12.44
CA GLN A 55 26.79 4.14 11.57
C GLN A 55 25.34 4.11 12.05
N GLY A 56 24.41 4.41 11.15
CA GLY A 56 22.98 4.35 11.43
C GLY A 56 22.22 3.49 10.44
N ALA A 57 21.11 2.89 10.87
CA ALA A 57 20.17 2.19 10.01
C ALA A 57 18.74 2.39 10.49
N SER A 58 17.81 2.49 9.55
CA SER A 58 16.37 2.51 9.79
C SER A 58 15.68 1.85 8.60
N GLY A 59 14.58 1.15 8.84
CA GLY A 59 13.76 0.61 7.77
C GLY A 59 12.36 0.32 8.23
N ASP A 60 11.43 0.40 7.29
CA ASP A 60 10.02 0.15 7.52
C ASP A 60 9.46 -0.73 6.40
N THR A 61 8.57 -1.63 6.79
CA THR A 61 7.84 -2.51 5.87
C THR A 61 6.35 -2.28 6.09
N ARG A 62 5.61 -2.03 5.01
CA ARG A 62 4.15 -1.90 5.05
C ARG A 62 3.49 -2.84 4.06
N ALA A 63 2.38 -3.44 4.48
CA ALA A 63 1.46 -4.11 3.58
C ALA A 63 0.73 -3.07 2.71
N ILE A 64 0.54 -3.39 1.44
CA ILE A 64 -0.27 -2.62 0.51
C ILE A 64 -1.53 -3.43 0.22
N MET A 65 -2.67 -2.92 0.67
CA MET A 65 -3.99 -3.37 0.23
C MET A 65 -4.65 -2.23 -0.52
N VAL A 66 -4.94 -2.43 -1.81
CA VAL A 66 -5.62 -1.43 -2.65
C VAL A 66 -7.07 -1.85 -2.85
N ALA A 67 -7.99 -0.88 -2.85
CA ALA A 67 -9.37 -1.08 -3.27
C ALA A 67 -9.40 -1.76 -4.65
N GLY A 68 -10.11 -2.89 -4.77
CA GLY A 68 -10.07 -3.76 -5.95
C GLY A 68 -9.26 -5.05 -5.76
N GLY A 69 -8.73 -5.31 -4.56
CA GLY A 69 -8.11 -6.58 -4.20
C GLY A 69 -6.67 -6.72 -4.72
N ASN A 70 -5.84 -5.68 -4.72
CA ASN A 70 -4.41 -5.89 -4.95
C ASN A 70 -3.72 -6.18 -3.61
N VAL A 71 -2.85 -7.19 -3.57
CA VAL A 71 -2.02 -7.54 -2.40
C VAL A 71 -0.56 -7.29 -2.74
N GLY A 72 0.15 -6.63 -1.83
CA GLY A 72 1.57 -6.36 -1.99
C GLY A 72 2.22 -5.94 -0.69
N THR A 73 3.53 -5.73 -0.73
CA THR A 73 4.25 -5.03 0.34
C THR A 73 5.23 -4.03 -0.25
N GLU A 74 5.60 -3.07 0.57
CA GLU A 74 6.64 -2.10 0.29
C GLU A 74 7.58 -2.03 1.48
N TYR A 75 8.87 -2.11 1.18
CA TYR A 75 9.95 -1.88 2.11
C TYR A 75 10.70 -0.62 1.73
N LYS A 76 11.08 0.17 2.73
CA LYS A 76 12.02 1.27 2.58
C LYS A 76 12.99 1.27 3.74
N GLY A 77 14.27 1.09 3.44
CA GLY A 77 15.38 1.15 4.37
C GLY A 77 16.40 2.21 3.98
N ILE A 78 17.05 2.79 4.98
CA ILE A 78 18.18 3.70 4.86
C ILE A 78 19.24 3.22 5.83
N GLU A 79 20.43 3.00 5.33
CA GLU A 79 21.64 2.74 6.12
C GLU A 79 22.65 3.83 5.79
N TYR A 80 23.34 4.38 6.78
CA TYR A 80 24.39 5.35 6.53
C TYR A 80 25.63 5.08 7.39
N VAL A 81 26.79 5.45 6.86
CA VAL A 81 28.06 5.48 7.58
C VAL A 81 28.66 6.86 7.36
N GLU A 82 28.98 7.54 8.44
CA GLU A 82 29.62 8.85 8.45
C GLU A 82 30.96 8.74 9.18
N ALA A 83 32.02 9.19 8.54
CA ALA A 83 33.34 9.31 9.15
C ALA A 83 33.75 10.78 9.15
N VAL A 84 34.11 11.32 10.31
CA VAL A 84 34.48 12.72 10.52
C VAL A 84 35.89 12.78 11.10
N ASN A 85 36.83 13.37 10.37
CA ASN A 85 38.14 13.74 10.91
C ASN A 85 38.02 15.13 11.56
N ASN A 86 38.02 15.15 12.89
CA ASN A 86 37.79 16.35 13.70
C ASN A 86 38.94 17.37 13.56
N LYS A 87 40.17 16.89 13.34
CA LYS A 87 41.36 17.73 13.19
C LYS A 87 41.42 18.41 11.83
N GLU A 88 41.18 17.65 10.77
CA GLU A 88 41.23 18.16 9.39
C GLU A 88 39.91 18.78 8.92
N ARG A 89 38.85 18.68 9.74
CA ARG A 89 37.49 19.13 9.43
C ARG A 89 36.99 18.57 8.09
N LYS A 90 37.29 17.29 7.85
CA LYS A 90 36.82 16.53 6.69
C LYS A 90 35.78 15.53 7.14
N SER A 91 34.75 15.29 6.34
CA SER A 91 33.84 14.18 6.58
C SER A 91 33.45 13.48 5.29
N ILE A 92 33.14 12.19 5.41
CA ILE A 92 32.57 11.38 4.35
C ILE A 92 31.35 10.68 4.91
N ARG A 93 30.19 10.96 4.34
CA ARG A 93 28.93 10.27 4.67
C ARG A 93 28.45 9.50 3.46
N THR A 94 28.36 8.19 3.60
CA THR A 94 27.76 7.29 2.61
C THR A 94 26.40 6.84 3.11
N GLU A 95 25.35 7.19 2.39
CA GLU A 95 23.97 6.79 2.64
C GLU A 95 23.54 5.81 1.56
N THR A 96 23.01 4.67 1.96
CA THR A 96 22.43 3.63 1.11
C THR A 96 20.94 3.55 1.41
N THR A 97 20.12 4.01 0.47
CA THR A 97 18.68 3.78 0.48
C THR A 97 18.38 2.51 -0.29
N VAL A 98 17.65 1.58 0.33
CA VAL A 98 17.11 0.39 -0.31
C VAL A 98 15.59 0.48 -0.24
N GLY A 99 14.92 0.28 -1.36
CA GLY A 99 13.48 0.18 -1.38
C GLY A 99 13.05 -0.92 -2.32
N TRP A 100 11.99 -1.63 -1.98
CA TRP A 100 11.33 -2.50 -2.93
C TRP A 100 9.84 -2.48 -2.68
N ARG A 101 9.09 -2.73 -3.73
CA ARG A 101 7.64 -2.79 -3.74
C ARG A 101 7.23 -3.86 -4.71
N SER A 102 6.36 -4.77 -4.30
CA SER A 102 5.78 -5.76 -5.21
C SER A 102 4.31 -5.91 -4.90
N MET A 103 3.50 -6.06 -5.94
CA MET A 103 2.06 -6.21 -5.80
C MET A 103 1.47 -6.94 -6.99
N THR A 104 0.46 -7.77 -6.76
CA THR A 104 -0.30 -8.48 -7.78
C THR A 104 -1.80 -8.31 -7.54
N ALA A 105 -2.59 -8.42 -8.61
CA ALA A 105 -4.04 -8.49 -8.52
C ALA A 105 -4.48 -9.80 -7.86
N SER A 106 -5.33 -9.73 -6.85
CA SER A 106 -5.90 -10.92 -6.22
C SER A 106 -6.80 -11.70 -7.17
N CYS A 107 -7.35 -11.07 -8.21
CA CYS A 107 -8.23 -11.75 -9.15
C CYS A 107 -7.77 -11.60 -10.60
N PRO A 108 -7.88 -12.66 -11.43
CA PRO A 108 -7.50 -12.60 -12.83
C PRO A 108 -8.54 -11.83 -13.67
N ASP A 109 -8.06 -11.18 -14.72
CA ASP A 109 -8.91 -10.53 -15.72
C ASP A 109 -9.62 -11.56 -16.64
N ALA A 110 -10.32 -11.06 -17.66
CA ALA A 110 -11.05 -11.88 -18.62
C ALA A 110 -10.17 -12.87 -19.39
N ASP A 111 -8.88 -12.55 -19.57
CA ASP A 111 -7.93 -13.40 -20.28
C ASP A 111 -7.27 -14.44 -19.35
N GLY A 112 -7.57 -14.39 -18.04
CA GLY A 112 -6.91 -15.22 -17.03
C GLY A 112 -5.58 -14.65 -16.59
N ILE A 113 -5.37 -13.34 -16.76
CA ILE A 113 -4.13 -12.68 -16.36
C ILE A 113 -4.32 -11.99 -15.01
N SER A 114 -3.48 -12.37 -14.04
CA SER A 114 -3.30 -11.62 -12.80
C SER A 114 -2.10 -10.68 -12.96
N ALA A 115 -2.41 -9.41 -13.20
CA ALA A 115 -1.41 -8.36 -13.42
C ALA A 115 -0.75 -7.92 -12.12
N GLY A 116 0.51 -7.50 -12.18
CA GLY A 116 1.22 -6.96 -11.04
C GLY A 116 2.35 -6.03 -11.43
N THR A 117 2.97 -5.43 -10.42
CA THR A 117 4.16 -4.61 -10.59
C THR A 117 5.18 -4.90 -9.50
N GLY A 118 6.45 -4.89 -9.88
CA GLY A 118 7.60 -5.02 -8.99
C GLY A 118 8.52 -3.83 -9.21
N THR A 119 8.98 -3.18 -8.15
CA THR A 119 10.01 -2.16 -8.20
C THR A 119 11.04 -2.45 -7.14
N ALA A 120 12.31 -2.40 -7.49
CA ALA A 120 13.42 -2.42 -6.55
C ALA A 120 14.32 -1.22 -6.83
N ARG A 121 14.79 -0.55 -5.79
CA ARG A 121 15.62 0.63 -5.86
C ARG A 121 16.76 0.50 -4.86
N ILE A 122 17.98 0.73 -5.31
CA ILE A 122 19.13 0.98 -4.45
C ILE A 122 19.71 2.32 -4.87
N ALA A 123 19.78 3.26 -3.94
CA ALA A 123 20.48 4.52 -4.14
C ALA A 123 21.62 4.63 -3.13
N ILE A 124 22.83 4.84 -3.62
CA ILE A 124 24.02 5.14 -2.82
C ILE A 124 24.34 6.60 -3.06
N LYS A 125 24.25 7.40 -2.01
CA LYS A 125 24.63 8.81 -1.99
C LYS A 125 25.85 8.97 -1.10
N MET A 126 26.92 9.52 -1.65
CA MET A 126 28.13 9.85 -0.89
C MET A 126 28.28 11.37 -0.84
N THR A 127 28.42 11.89 0.36
CA THR A 127 28.67 13.31 0.65
C THR A 127 30.08 13.42 1.20
N ILE A 128 30.94 14.12 0.46
CA ILE A 128 32.34 14.37 0.83
C ILE A 128 32.45 15.84 1.19
N THR A 129 32.86 16.11 2.42
CA THR A 129 33.05 17.45 2.96
C THR A 129 34.52 17.67 3.26
N THR A 130 35.08 18.76 2.77
CA THR A 130 36.38 19.29 3.16
C THR A 130 36.19 20.70 3.72
N PRO A 131 37.22 21.32 4.33
CA PRO A 131 37.09 22.69 4.82
C PRO A 131 36.70 23.71 3.74
N GLN A 132 37.03 23.42 2.47
CA GLN A 132 36.86 24.35 1.34
C GLN A 132 35.71 23.97 0.40
N THR A 133 35.25 22.71 0.39
CA THR A 133 34.33 22.21 -0.64
C THR A 133 33.41 21.09 -0.14
N ILE A 134 32.23 20.96 -0.77
CA ILE A 134 31.34 19.81 -0.59
C ILE A 134 31.08 19.19 -1.97
N GLY A 135 31.31 17.88 -2.07
CA GLY A 135 30.95 17.05 -3.21
C GLY A 135 29.83 16.10 -2.82
N ILE A 136 28.83 15.97 -3.67
CA ILE A 136 27.81 14.94 -3.53
C ILE A 136 27.85 14.12 -4.82
N VAL A 137 28.06 12.82 -4.67
CA VAL A 137 27.93 11.86 -5.76
C VAL A 137 26.81 10.90 -5.41
N GLN A 138 26.01 10.54 -6.41
CA GLN A 138 24.90 9.62 -6.24
C GLN A 138 24.91 8.61 -7.36
N ARG A 139 24.69 7.36 -6.99
CA ARG A 139 24.46 6.24 -7.88
C ARG A 139 23.16 5.57 -7.49
N GLU A 140 22.25 5.46 -8.43
CA GLU A 140 20.93 4.89 -8.21
C GLU A 140 20.67 3.81 -9.24
N ILE A 141 20.33 2.61 -8.78
CA ILE A 141 19.85 1.52 -9.63
C ILE A 141 18.39 1.29 -9.28
N THR A 142 17.53 1.44 -10.28
CA THR A 142 16.10 1.17 -10.17
C THR A 142 15.72 0.08 -11.17
N VAL A 143 15.16 -1.02 -10.68
CA VAL A 143 14.55 -2.08 -11.47
C VAL A 143 13.04 -1.95 -11.36
N ARG A 144 12.35 -1.79 -12.49
CA ARG A 144 10.88 -1.74 -12.55
C ARG A 144 10.40 -2.84 -13.48
N MET A 145 9.50 -3.67 -12.99
CA MET A 145 8.94 -4.83 -13.66
C MET A 145 7.42 -4.77 -13.66
N THR A 146 6.82 -5.09 -14.79
CA THR A 146 5.43 -5.54 -14.89
C THR A 146 5.42 -7.06 -14.71
N LEU A 147 4.50 -7.54 -13.88
CA LEU A 147 4.30 -8.96 -13.60
C LEU A 147 3.00 -9.41 -14.30
N LYS A 148 3.00 -10.61 -14.88
CA LYS A 148 1.80 -11.21 -15.48
C LYS A 148 1.72 -12.68 -15.10
N GLY A 149 0.76 -13.04 -14.26
CA GLY A 149 0.49 -14.44 -13.90
C GLY A 149 -0.60 -15.01 -14.78
N PHE A 150 -0.37 -16.18 -15.35
CA PHE A 150 -1.29 -16.83 -16.29
C PHE A 150 -2.05 -17.95 -15.59
N VAL A 151 -3.37 -17.77 -15.44
CA VAL A 151 -4.28 -18.70 -14.78
C VAL A 151 -5.04 -19.49 -15.84
N ASN A 152 -5.03 -20.82 -15.72
CA ASN A 152 -5.76 -21.70 -16.64
C ASN A 152 -7.24 -21.83 -16.25
N ASP A 153 -8.04 -22.51 -17.08
CA ASP A 153 -9.48 -22.68 -16.83
C ASP A 153 -9.82 -23.46 -15.55
N ALA A 154 -8.85 -24.14 -14.93
CA ALA A 154 -8.99 -24.79 -13.62
C ALA A 154 -8.66 -23.87 -12.42
N ALA A 155 -8.54 -22.55 -12.66
CA ALA A 155 -8.13 -21.55 -11.69
C ALA A 155 -6.74 -21.82 -11.06
N GLU A 156 -5.81 -22.38 -11.84
CA GLU A 156 -4.44 -22.66 -11.40
C GLU A 156 -3.43 -21.80 -12.14
N LEU A 157 -2.44 -21.26 -11.41
CA LEU A 157 -1.32 -20.56 -12.04
C LEU A 157 -0.49 -21.57 -12.83
N THR A 158 -0.34 -21.32 -14.13
CA THR A 158 0.53 -22.10 -15.01
C THR A 158 1.97 -21.63 -14.92
N HIS A 159 2.17 -20.31 -15.06
CA HIS A 159 3.46 -19.62 -14.98
C HIS A 159 3.21 -18.13 -14.76
N PHE A 160 4.28 -17.36 -14.57
CA PHE A 160 4.23 -15.91 -14.63
C PHE A 160 5.43 -15.33 -15.36
N ASP A 161 5.22 -14.19 -16.01
CA ASP A 161 6.24 -13.45 -16.74
C ASP A 161 6.55 -12.13 -16.05
N MET A 162 7.78 -11.67 -16.22
CA MET A 162 8.25 -10.36 -15.77
C MET A 162 8.84 -9.61 -16.96
N LYS A 163 8.42 -8.37 -17.18
CA LYS A 163 8.99 -7.51 -18.21
C LYS A 163 9.22 -6.11 -17.69
N GLY A 164 10.36 -5.51 -17.98
CA GLY A 164 10.65 -4.19 -17.48
C GLY A 164 12.04 -3.68 -17.77
N VAL A 165 12.50 -2.73 -16.94
CA VAL A 165 13.73 -1.98 -17.18
C VAL A 165 14.52 -1.88 -15.88
N ALA A 166 15.83 -2.13 -15.98
CA ALA A 166 16.80 -1.69 -14.98
C ALA A 166 17.48 -0.41 -15.48
N ALA A 167 17.45 0.65 -14.67
CA ALA A 167 18.09 1.92 -14.95
C ALA A 167 19.16 2.21 -13.90
N GLU A 168 20.37 2.54 -14.32
CA GLU A 168 21.42 3.12 -13.49
C GLU A 168 21.50 4.61 -13.77
N ILE A 169 21.36 5.43 -12.74
CA ILE A 169 21.48 6.88 -12.77
C ILE A 169 22.67 7.28 -11.91
N ASN A 170 23.67 7.90 -12.52
CA ASN A 170 24.83 8.44 -11.83
C ASN A 170 24.78 9.97 -11.92
N SER A 171 25.10 10.65 -10.81
CA SER A 171 25.17 12.11 -10.80
C SER A 171 26.25 12.62 -9.84
N GLY A 172 26.85 13.76 -10.20
CA GLY A 172 27.83 14.47 -9.38
C GLY A 172 29.26 13.95 -9.49
N TYR A 173 29.52 12.83 -10.17
CA TYR A 173 30.86 12.23 -10.27
C TYR A 173 31.81 13.12 -11.07
N GLU A 174 31.36 13.71 -12.17
CA GLU A 174 32.19 14.61 -12.98
C GLU A 174 32.56 15.91 -12.23
N ARG A 175 31.61 16.43 -11.44
CA ARG A 175 31.85 17.60 -10.60
C ARG A 175 32.82 17.26 -9.46
N ALA A 176 32.62 16.14 -8.77
CA ALA A 176 33.51 15.71 -7.69
C ALA A 176 34.94 15.47 -8.19
N ARG A 177 35.12 14.91 -9.39
CA ARG A 177 36.43 14.75 -10.03
C ARG A 177 37.09 16.10 -10.33
N ARG A 178 36.34 17.05 -10.93
CA ARG A 178 36.84 18.42 -11.18
C ARG A 178 37.26 19.16 -9.91
N LEU A 179 36.60 18.86 -8.79
CA LEU A 179 36.94 19.42 -7.48
C LEU A 179 38.07 18.67 -6.76
N GLY A 180 38.66 17.64 -7.37
CA GLY A 180 39.72 16.83 -6.76
C GLY A 180 39.26 16.02 -5.54
N LEU A 181 37.95 15.83 -5.38
CA LEU A 181 37.38 15.07 -4.26
C LEU A 181 37.40 13.56 -4.49
N ILE A 182 37.52 13.13 -5.75
CA ILE A 182 37.72 11.75 -6.16
C ILE A 182 38.78 11.72 -7.27
N GLN A 183 39.69 10.76 -7.23
CA GLN A 183 40.82 10.68 -8.16
C GLN A 183 40.47 9.89 -9.44
N ASP A 184 39.80 8.75 -9.28
CA ASP A 184 39.28 7.93 -10.38
C ASP A 184 37.79 7.66 -10.18
N SER A 185 36.97 7.88 -11.20
CA SER A 185 35.59 7.38 -11.18
C SER A 185 35.33 6.43 -12.33
N GLU A 186 35.03 5.18 -11.99
CA GLU A 186 34.44 4.17 -12.89
C GLU A 186 33.06 4.61 -13.41
N PHE A 187 32.49 5.65 -12.80
CA PHE A 187 31.16 6.17 -13.08
C PHE A 187 31.24 7.52 -13.78
N THR A 188 30.46 7.66 -14.85
CA THR A 188 30.15 8.93 -15.52
C THR A 188 28.71 9.30 -15.24
N ASP A 189 28.44 10.61 -15.15
CA ASP A 189 27.08 11.11 -14.93
C ASP A 189 26.17 10.75 -16.12
N GLY A 190 24.89 10.54 -15.84
CA GLY A 190 23.90 10.18 -16.86
C GLY A 190 23.01 9.02 -16.46
N THR A 191 22.20 8.54 -17.41
CA THR A 191 21.28 7.41 -17.23
C THR A 191 21.60 6.32 -18.23
N LYS A 192 21.74 5.09 -17.76
CA LYS A 192 21.95 3.88 -18.56
C LYS A 192 20.83 2.89 -18.28
N GLN A 193 20.38 2.16 -19.30
CA GLN A 193 19.20 1.29 -19.18
C GLN A 193 19.40 -0.07 -19.85
N VAL A 194 18.84 -1.10 -19.23
CA VAL A 194 18.75 -2.47 -19.75
C VAL A 194 17.30 -2.91 -19.64
N ASP A 195 16.70 -3.27 -20.76
CA ASP A 195 15.39 -3.90 -20.80
C ASP A 195 15.52 -5.38 -20.45
N TYR A 196 14.60 -5.90 -19.68
CA TYR A 196 14.56 -7.30 -19.27
C TYR A 196 13.23 -7.94 -19.59
N GLU A 197 13.30 -9.18 -20.04
CA GLU A 197 12.18 -10.11 -20.14
C GLU A 197 12.58 -11.41 -19.42
N VAL A 198 11.76 -11.82 -18.47
CA VAL A 198 11.91 -13.09 -17.75
C VAL A 198 10.63 -13.88 -17.95
N GLY A 199 10.69 -14.90 -18.80
CA GLY A 199 9.51 -15.68 -19.20
C GLY A 199 9.42 -17.00 -18.46
N ASN A 200 8.19 -17.51 -18.29
CA ASN A 200 7.89 -18.87 -17.82
C ASN A 200 8.39 -19.18 -16.40
N ASN A 201 8.26 -18.23 -15.48
CA ASN A 201 8.60 -18.46 -14.07
C ASN A 201 7.53 -19.30 -13.37
N LYS A 202 7.92 -20.12 -12.38
CA LYS A 202 6.99 -21.00 -11.64
C LYS A 202 7.12 -20.84 -10.13
N LEU A 203 6.03 -21.15 -9.41
CA LEU A 203 5.91 -21.05 -7.95
C LEU A 203 6.79 -22.05 -7.15
N GLY A 204 7.51 -22.93 -7.85
CA GLY A 204 8.26 -24.04 -7.31
C GLY A 204 7.40 -25.24 -6.91
N SER A 205 8.04 -26.41 -6.76
CA SER A 205 7.36 -27.63 -6.36
C SER A 205 7.32 -27.77 -4.82
N PRO A 206 6.22 -28.29 -4.25
CA PRO A 206 6.22 -28.70 -2.86
C PRO A 206 7.22 -29.86 -2.66
N VAL A 207 8.19 -29.67 -1.78
CA VAL A 207 9.10 -30.71 -1.32
C VAL A 207 8.68 -31.10 0.08
N VAL A 208 8.24 -32.35 0.24
CA VAL A 208 7.96 -32.94 1.55
C VAL A 208 9.30 -33.39 2.11
N ASN A 209 9.69 -32.84 3.26
CA ASN A 209 10.87 -33.33 3.95
C ASN A 209 10.60 -34.74 4.52
N GLU A 210 11.67 -35.42 4.93
CA GLU A 210 11.63 -36.76 5.54
C GLU A 210 10.75 -36.88 6.81
N TYR A 211 10.32 -35.75 7.38
CA TYR A 211 9.43 -35.68 8.54
C TYR A 211 7.97 -35.35 8.18
N GLY A 212 7.61 -35.30 6.89
CA GLY A 212 6.25 -35.02 6.43
C GLY A 212 5.89 -33.52 6.35
N PHE A 213 6.82 -32.60 6.66
CA PHE A 213 6.59 -31.18 6.47
C PHE A 213 6.78 -30.81 5.00
N THR A 214 5.76 -30.21 4.40
CA THR A 214 5.83 -29.72 3.02
C THR A 214 6.40 -28.31 3.03
N ARG A 215 7.61 -28.13 2.49
CA ARG A 215 8.18 -26.81 2.18
C ARG A 215 8.16 -26.63 0.67
N THR A 216 7.71 -25.48 0.16
CA THR A 216 7.93 -25.18 -1.27
C THR A 216 9.41 -24.88 -1.45
N VAL A 217 10.11 -25.68 -2.25
CA VAL A 217 11.55 -25.49 -2.52
C VAL A 217 11.73 -25.30 -4.02
N GLY A 218 12.51 -24.28 -4.39
CA GLY A 218 12.93 -24.04 -5.77
C GLY A 218 11.88 -23.33 -6.61
N GLU A 219 11.75 -22.02 -6.45
CA GLU A 219 11.15 -21.19 -7.49
C GLU A 219 12.00 -21.29 -8.75
N GLU A 220 11.37 -21.66 -9.87
CA GLU A 220 12.07 -21.79 -11.15
C GLU A 220 11.98 -20.43 -11.84
N MET A 221 13.05 -19.65 -11.75
CA MET A 221 13.24 -18.50 -12.62
C MET A 221 13.48 -19.01 -14.04
N GLY A 222 12.64 -18.58 -14.98
CA GLY A 222 12.69 -19.06 -16.35
C GLY A 222 13.76 -18.36 -17.18
N GLU A 223 13.53 -18.26 -18.49
CA GLU A 223 14.52 -17.69 -19.40
C GLU A 223 14.63 -16.17 -19.20
N VAL A 224 15.86 -15.68 -19.00
CA VAL A 224 16.16 -14.26 -18.80
C VAL A 224 16.80 -13.69 -20.05
N LYS A 225 16.19 -12.66 -20.63
CA LYS A 225 16.72 -11.91 -21.77
C LYS A 225 16.93 -10.46 -21.36
N GLY A 226 18.16 -9.99 -21.50
CA GLY A 226 18.54 -8.59 -21.31
C GLY A 226 18.86 -7.94 -22.66
N THR A 227 18.27 -6.77 -22.93
CA THR A 227 18.58 -5.97 -24.12
C THR A 227 19.07 -4.60 -23.68
N PHE A 228 20.28 -4.24 -24.12
CA PHE A 228 20.89 -2.95 -23.78
C PHE A 228 20.33 -1.82 -24.63
N ARG A 229 20.14 -0.63 -24.04
CA ARG A 229 19.73 0.58 -24.77
C ARG A 229 20.83 1.65 -24.77
N GLY A 230 21.06 2.24 -25.95
CA GLY A 230 21.97 3.38 -26.15
C GLY A 230 23.46 3.01 -26.09
N ASP A 231 24.30 4.03 -25.99
CA ASP A 231 25.75 3.89 -25.90
C ASP A 231 26.14 3.46 -24.47
N ILE A 232 26.09 2.16 -24.22
CA ILE A 232 26.59 1.53 -22.99
C ILE A 232 27.83 0.70 -23.30
N THR A 233 28.88 0.89 -22.50
CA THR A 233 30.09 0.06 -22.61
C THR A 233 29.84 -1.34 -22.05
N GLN A 234 30.64 -2.32 -22.46
CA GLN A 234 30.51 -3.69 -21.98
C GLN A 234 30.69 -3.80 -20.45
N ALA A 235 31.59 -2.99 -19.86
CA ALA A 235 31.82 -2.98 -18.42
C ALA A 235 30.60 -2.41 -17.65
N GLU A 236 30.00 -1.32 -18.14
CA GLU A 236 28.77 -0.77 -17.57
C GLU A 236 27.61 -1.77 -17.69
N ALA A 237 27.46 -2.40 -18.85
CA ALA A 237 26.46 -3.44 -19.11
C ALA A 237 26.56 -4.60 -18.11
N GLN A 238 27.75 -5.19 -17.93
CA GLN A 238 27.98 -6.28 -16.99
C GLN A 238 27.74 -5.86 -15.53
N ARG A 239 28.09 -4.63 -15.17
CA ARG A 239 27.87 -4.11 -13.81
C ARG A 239 26.39 -3.92 -13.51
N ILE A 240 25.64 -3.28 -14.42
CA ILE A 240 24.19 -3.11 -14.29
C ILE A 240 23.54 -4.47 -14.22
N ASP A 241 23.91 -5.39 -15.12
CA ASP A 241 23.33 -6.73 -15.17
C ASP A 241 23.54 -7.52 -13.88
N LYS A 242 24.75 -7.52 -13.33
CA LYS A 242 25.06 -8.20 -12.06
C LYS A 242 24.20 -7.71 -10.89
N ILE A 243 23.87 -6.42 -10.83
CA ILE A 243 23.05 -5.84 -9.75
C ILE A 243 21.57 -6.03 -10.05
N ALA A 244 21.15 -5.71 -11.26
CA ALA A 244 19.78 -5.87 -11.72
C ALA A 244 19.34 -7.33 -11.57
N TYR A 245 20.14 -8.31 -12.01
CA TYR A 245 19.82 -9.73 -11.88
C TYR A 245 19.47 -10.16 -10.46
N ARG A 246 20.17 -9.63 -9.44
CA ARG A 246 19.82 -9.91 -8.02
C ARG A 246 18.46 -9.35 -7.65
N HIS A 247 18.15 -8.14 -8.10
CA HIS A 247 16.84 -7.53 -7.89
C HIS A 247 15.73 -8.23 -8.65
N ILE A 248 16.00 -8.66 -9.87
CA ILE A 248 15.05 -9.43 -10.69
C ILE A 248 14.73 -10.74 -10.00
N LYS A 249 15.76 -11.47 -9.55
CA LYS A 249 15.58 -12.70 -8.78
C LYS A 249 14.74 -12.44 -7.53
N TRP A 250 15.08 -11.43 -6.73
CA TRP A 250 14.30 -11.05 -5.55
C TRP A 250 12.84 -10.72 -5.90
N LEU A 251 12.60 -9.92 -6.94
CA LEU A 251 11.25 -9.58 -7.39
C LEU A 251 10.47 -10.82 -7.87
N CYS A 252 11.15 -11.80 -8.48
CA CYS A 252 10.57 -13.08 -8.86
C CYS A 252 10.12 -13.89 -7.63
N GLU A 253 10.96 -13.96 -6.60
CA GLU A 253 10.64 -14.63 -5.32
C GLU A 253 9.42 -13.96 -4.66
N GLN A 254 9.41 -12.63 -4.59
CA GLN A 254 8.29 -11.85 -4.05
C GLN A 254 7.01 -12.05 -4.89
N ALA A 255 7.09 -11.98 -6.22
CA ALA A 255 5.96 -12.22 -7.10
C ALA A 255 5.35 -13.61 -6.90
N ALA A 256 6.20 -14.64 -6.74
CA ALA A 256 5.74 -16.00 -6.47
C ALA A 256 4.95 -16.08 -5.14
N MET A 257 5.41 -15.41 -4.08
CA MET A 257 4.66 -15.36 -2.82
C MET A 257 3.29 -14.70 -2.99
N TYR A 258 3.20 -13.58 -3.72
CA TYR A 258 1.91 -12.94 -3.95
C TYR A 258 0.98 -13.72 -4.86
N TYR A 259 1.49 -14.42 -5.87
CA TYR A 259 0.68 -15.32 -6.67
C TYR A 259 0.21 -16.54 -5.86
N LYS A 260 1.00 -17.04 -4.90
CA LYS A 260 0.55 -18.05 -3.93
C LYS A 260 -0.58 -17.53 -3.05
N ALA A 261 -0.47 -16.29 -2.56
CA ALA A 261 -1.53 -15.64 -1.81
C ALA A 261 -2.77 -15.40 -2.67
N ALA A 262 -2.64 -14.84 -3.87
CA ALA A 262 -3.76 -14.61 -4.79
C ALA A 262 -4.47 -15.91 -5.18
N ARG A 263 -3.75 -17.05 -5.23
CA ARG A 263 -4.35 -18.36 -5.50
C ARG A 263 -5.45 -18.74 -4.50
N SER A 264 -5.37 -18.33 -3.22
CA SER A 264 -6.49 -18.60 -2.30
C SER A 264 -7.76 -17.92 -2.80
N ASN A 265 -7.66 -16.69 -3.27
CA ASN A 265 -8.80 -15.90 -3.71
C ASN A 265 -9.42 -16.50 -4.98
N TRP A 266 -8.59 -17.06 -5.87
CA TRP A 266 -9.06 -17.75 -7.07
C TRP A 266 -9.78 -19.06 -6.75
N ARG A 267 -9.41 -19.75 -5.66
CA ARG A 267 -9.97 -21.08 -5.35
C ARG A 267 -11.13 -21.07 -4.37
N TYR A 268 -11.26 -20.03 -3.55
CA TYR A 268 -12.19 -20.03 -2.42
C TYR A 268 -13.35 -19.01 -2.57
N GLY A 269 -13.73 -18.64 -3.79
CA GLY A 269 -14.94 -17.82 -4.02
C GLY A 269 -14.78 -16.30 -3.82
N GLU A 270 -13.56 -15.78 -3.77
CA GLU A 270 -13.34 -14.34 -3.55
C GLU A 270 -13.20 -13.52 -4.84
N CYS A 271 -13.12 -14.19 -5.99
CA CYS A 271 -13.04 -13.53 -7.31
C CYS A 271 -14.31 -13.63 -8.14
N VAL A 272 -15.11 -14.67 -7.89
CA VAL A 272 -16.29 -15.01 -8.69
C VAL A 272 -17.43 -15.35 -7.74
N GLU A 273 -18.64 -14.94 -8.08
CA GLU A 273 -19.89 -15.25 -7.37
C GLU A 273 -20.90 -15.89 -8.33
N ILE A 274 -21.83 -16.68 -7.79
CA ILE A 274 -22.94 -17.29 -8.55
C ILE A 274 -24.23 -16.57 -8.17
N ALA A 275 -24.83 -15.87 -9.11
CA ALA A 275 -26.13 -15.24 -8.94
C ALA A 275 -27.24 -16.22 -9.36
N PHE A 276 -28.02 -16.71 -8.38
CA PHE A 276 -29.16 -17.55 -8.66
C PHE A 276 -30.43 -16.75 -8.98
N THR A 277 -31.28 -17.30 -9.85
CA THR A 277 -32.61 -16.76 -10.15
C THR A 277 -33.58 -17.92 -10.35
N ALA A 278 -34.70 -17.91 -9.62
CA ALA A 278 -35.77 -18.88 -9.76
C ALA A 278 -37.15 -18.17 -9.84
N PRO A 279 -38.15 -18.71 -10.56
CA PRO A 279 -39.49 -18.13 -10.66
C PRO A 279 -40.21 -17.98 -9.31
N LYS A 280 -39.93 -18.89 -8.36
CA LYS A 280 -40.46 -18.83 -6.99
C LYS A 280 -39.52 -19.52 -6.01
N MET A 281 -39.58 -19.09 -4.75
CA MET A 281 -38.76 -19.61 -3.65
C MET A 281 -39.50 -20.61 -2.75
N LYS A 282 -40.75 -20.94 -3.11
CA LYS A 282 -41.62 -21.89 -2.39
C LYS A 282 -42.07 -22.97 -3.34
N LEU A 283 -41.77 -24.23 -3.03
CA LEU A 283 -42.06 -25.37 -3.90
C LEU A 283 -43.02 -26.34 -3.21
N ALA A 284 -44.02 -26.82 -3.95
CA ALA A 284 -44.84 -27.94 -3.54
C ALA A 284 -44.02 -29.25 -3.63
N PRO A 285 -44.39 -30.29 -2.86
CA PRO A 285 -43.71 -31.59 -2.95
C PRO A 285 -43.71 -32.14 -4.39
N ALA A 286 -42.56 -32.65 -4.84
CA ALA A 286 -42.33 -33.15 -6.20
C ALA A 286 -42.49 -32.11 -7.33
N GLU A 287 -42.59 -30.82 -7.01
CA GLU A 287 -42.63 -29.77 -8.03
C GLU A 287 -41.27 -29.58 -8.70
N LYS A 288 -41.30 -29.30 -10.01
CA LYS A 288 -40.11 -28.96 -10.80
C LYS A 288 -40.02 -27.46 -11.00
N VAL A 289 -38.83 -26.91 -10.85
CA VAL A 289 -38.55 -25.48 -11.07
C VAL A 289 -37.28 -25.30 -11.87
N ASP A 290 -37.32 -24.36 -12.82
CA ASP A 290 -36.13 -23.94 -13.54
C ASP A 290 -35.35 -22.91 -12.71
N VAL A 291 -34.16 -23.31 -12.26
CA VAL A 291 -33.19 -22.45 -11.61
C VAL A 291 -32.17 -21.99 -12.63
N THR A 292 -32.00 -20.69 -12.73
CA THR A 292 -30.95 -20.08 -13.53
C THR A 292 -29.80 -19.68 -12.62
N ALA A 293 -28.57 -19.97 -13.03
CA ALA A 293 -27.37 -19.51 -12.34
C ALA A 293 -26.54 -18.67 -13.30
N GLU A 294 -26.07 -17.50 -12.86
CA GLU A 294 -25.20 -16.63 -13.63
C GLU A 294 -23.90 -16.36 -12.87
N THR A 295 -22.76 -16.61 -13.52
CA THR A 295 -21.44 -16.43 -12.93
C THR A 295 -20.96 -14.99 -13.19
N VAL A 296 -20.65 -14.26 -12.12
CA VAL A 296 -20.24 -12.85 -12.16
C VAL A 296 -18.92 -12.67 -11.42
N HIS A 297 -18.03 -11.82 -11.93
CA HIS A 297 -16.80 -11.49 -11.24
C HIS A 297 -17.02 -10.38 -10.22
N ILE A 298 -16.51 -10.56 -9.00
CA ILE A 298 -16.91 -9.78 -7.82
C ILE A 298 -16.52 -8.30 -7.94
N TYR A 299 -15.39 -7.99 -8.57
CA TYR A 299 -14.82 -6.63 -8.60
C TYR A 299 -15.27 -5.80 -9.81
N ASP A 300 -15.24 -6.37 -11.00
CA ASP A 300 -15.59 -5.65 -12.24
C ASP A 300 -17.07 -5.84 -12.64
N LYS A 301 -17.80 -6.73 -11.93
CA LYS A 301 -19.20 -7.07 -12.16
C LYS A 301 -19.50 -7.61 -13.56
N ASN A 302 -18.47 -8.03 -14.29
CA ASN A 302 -18.62 -8.63 -15.61
C ASN A 302 -19.04 -10.09 -15.50
N LYS A 303 -19.83 -10.54 -16.47
CA LYS A 303 -20.21 -11.95 -16.61
C LYS A 303 -19.00 -12.80 -16.98
N VAL A 304 -18.87 -13.97 -16.38
CA VAL A 304 -17.71 -14.84 -16.55
C VAL A 304 -18.12 -16.13 -17.24
N ASN A 305 -17.51 -16.42 -18.39
CA ASN A 305 -17.65 -17.74 -18.99
C ASN A 305 -17.03 -18.78 -18.05
N ALA A 306 -17.85 -19.71 -17.58
CA ALA A 306 -17.43 -20.71 -16.63
C ALA A 306 -18.11 -22.05 -16.89
N GLU A 307 -17.55 -23.10 -16.31
CA GLU A 307 -18.21 -24.38 -16.19
C GLU A 307 -19.01 -24.40 -14.88
N LEU A 308 -20.32 -24.61 -14.97
CA LEU A 308 -21.19 -24.78 -13.81
C LEU A 308 -21.47 -26.26 -13.60
N THR A 309 -21.07 -26.79 -12.45
CA THR A 309 -21.24 -28.18 -12.06
C THR A 309 -22.16 -28.29 -10.86
N LEU A 310 -23.16 -29.17 -10.95
CA LEU A 310 -24.03 -29.52 -9.84
C LEU A 310 -23.23 -30.32 -8.80
N LYS A 311 -23.12 -29.80 -7.58
CA LYS A 311 -22.45 -30.49 -6.47
C LYS A 311 -23.42 -31.23 -5.56
N ALA A 312 -24.59 -30.66 -5.34
CA ALA A 312 -25.64 -31.29 -4.57
C ALA A 312 -27.02 -30.78 -4.99
N ALA A 313 -28.01 -31.65 -4.89
CA ALA A 313 -29.42 -31.31 -4.91
C ALA A 313 -30.15 -32.21 -3.90
N THR A 314 -31.20 -31.70 -3.24
CA THR A 314 -31.92 -32.48 -2.21
C THR A 314 -32.57 -33.75 -2.76
N ASP A 315 -32.99 -33.74 -4.03
CA ASP A 315 -33.55 -34.91 -4.71
C ASP A 315 -32.85 -35.13 -6.06
N SER A 316 -33.14 -34.28 -7.05
CA SER A 316 -32.41 -34.28 -8.32
C SER A 316 -32.44 -32.91 -8.99
N ALA A 317 -31.36 -32.57 -9.70
CA ALA A 317 -31.32 -31.45 -10.62
C ALA A 317 -30.61 -31.86 -11.91
N THR A 318 -31.05 -31.32 -13.05
CA THR A 318 -30.47 -31.62 -14.37
C THR A 318 -30.30 -30.34 -15.19
N PRO A 319 -29.27 -30.23 -16.05
CA PRO A 319 -28.17 -31.17 -16.23
C PRO A 319 -27.19 -31.15 -15.04
N GLU A 320 -26.32 -32.16 -14.93
CA GLU A 320 -25.27 -32.19 -13.89
C GLU A 320 -24.15 -31.17 -14.16
N LYS A 321 -24.01 -30.73 -15.41
CA LYS A 321 -22.98 -29.80 -15.86
C LYS A 321 -23.46 -28.96 -17.04
N GLU A 322 -23.14 -27.68 -17.01
CA GLU A 322 -23.33 -26.70 -18.09
C GLU A 322 -21.97 -26.07 -18.40
N SER A 323 -21.55 -26.06 -19.67
CA SER A 323 -20.20 -25.64 -20.05
C SER A 323 -20.20 -24.38 -20.91
N GLY A 324 -19.34 -23.42 -20.55
CA GLY A 324 -18.81 -22.43 -21.50
C GLY A 324 -19.68 -21.19 -21.73
N THR A 325 -20.67 -20.95 -20.88
CA THR A 325 -21.47 -19.72 -20.88
C THR A 325 -21.45 -19.09 -19.49
N PRO A 326 -21.70 -17.78 -19.36
CA PRO A 326 -21.86 -17.18 -18.05
C PRO A 326 -23.14 -17.59 -17.34
N LYS A 327 -24.04 -18.30 -18.02
CA LYS A 327 -25.39 -18.58 -17.56
C LYS A 327 -25.75 -20.03 -17.84
N GLY A 328 -26.08 -20.76 -16.78
CA GLY A 328 -26.61 -22.13 -16.83
C GLY A 328 -28.06 -22.19 -16.41
N LYS A 329 -28.79 -23.19 -16.89
CA LYS A 329 -30.17 -23.49 -16.47
C LYS A 329 -30.22 -24.91 -15.92
N PHE A 330 -30.80 -25.06 -14.74
CA PHE A 330 -30.92 -26.31 -14.01
C PHE A 330 -32.38 -26.53 -13.64
N ASN A 331 -32.95 -27.67 -14.01
CA ASN A 331 -34.28 -28.06 -13.59
C ASN A 331 -34.17 -28.85 -12.28
N LEU A 332 -34.56 -28.22 -11.17
CA LEU A 332 -34.57 -28.80 -9.82
C LEU A 332 -35.92 -29.46 -9.54
N THR A 333 -35.90 -30.68 -9.02
CA THR A 333 -37.10 -31.36 -8.50
C THR A 333 -37.12 -31.29 -6.97
N ALA A 334 -38.21 -30.77 -6.40
CA ALA A 334 -38.42 -30.71 -4.96
C ALA A 334 -38.68 -32.10 -4.37
N PRO A 335 -38.24 -32.37 -3.13
CA PRO A 335 -38.41 -33.69 -2.51
C PRO A 335 -39.89 -34.02 -2.28
N ALA A 336 -40.21 -35.33 -2.29
CA ALA A 336 -41.59 -35.81 -2.18
C ALA A 336 -42.24 -35.60 -0.80
N LYS A 337 -41.48 -35.37 0.28
CA LYS A 337 -42.02 -35.10 1.64
C LYS A 337 -41.11 -34.21 2.50
N GLY A 338 -41.67 -33.13 3.05
CA GLY A 338 -41.31 -32.53 4.35
C GLY A 338 -39.89 -31.98 4.54
N SER A 339 -39.16 -31.71 3.46
CA SER A 339 -37.81 -31.15 3.49
C SER A 339 -37.69 -29.98 2.52
N ASN A 340 -36.86 -28.99 2.87
CA ASN A 340 -36.54 -27.87 2.00
C ASN A 340 -35.76 -28.38 0.78
N ALA A 341 -36.10 -27.91 -0.42
CA ALA A 341 -35.30 -28.20 -1.60
C ALA A 341 -34.09 -27.28 -1.63
N MET A 342 -32.94 -27.79 -2.07
CA MET A 342 -31.68 -27.06 -2.20
C MET A 342 -31.03 -27.47 -3.51
N ILE A 343 -30.39 -26.51 -4.16
CA ILE A 343 -29.44 -26.74 -5.25
C ILE A 343 -28.11 -26.07 -4.91
N MET A 344 -27.00 -26.78 -5.05
CA MET A 344 -25.64 -26.29 -4.82
C MET A 344 -24.81 -26.44 -6.09
N LEU A 345 -24.27 -25.33 -6.59
CA LEU A 345 -23.48 -25.29 -7.81
C LEU A 345 -22.05 -24.82 -7.52
N GLU A 346 -21.09 -25.45 -8.18
CA GLU A 346 -19.73 -24.96 -8.28
C GLU A 346 -19.51 -24.37 -9.68
N THR A 347 -18.91 -23.19 -9.74
CA THR A 347 -18.42 -22.60 -10.98
C THR A 347 -16.90 -22.70 -11.01
N VAL A 348 -16.34 -23.11 -12.15
CA VAL A 348 -14.88 -23.18 -12.36
C VAL A 348 -14.51 -22.42 -13.64
N SER A 349 -13.58 -21.47 -13.51
CA SER A 349 -13.08 -20.68 -14.64
C SER A 349 -11.66 -20.19 -14.38
N ARG A 350 -11.00 -19.66 -15.42
CA ARG A 350 -9.72 -18.95 -15.27
C ARG A 350 -9.77 -17.70 -14.41
N ARG A 351 -10.97 -17.17 -14.14
CA ARG A 351 -11.17 -16.01 -13.26
C ARG A 351 -11.39 -16.38 -11.80
N GLY A 352 -11.59 -17.67 -11.52
CA GLY A 352 -11.79 -18.18 -10.18
C GLY A 352 -12.86 -19.27 -10.11
N ILE A 353 -12.96 -19.84 -8.91
CA ILE A 353 -13.91 -20.86 -8.49
C ILE A 353 -14.86 -20.22 -7.48
N ALA A 354 -16.14 -20.53 -7.59
CA ALA A 354 -17.12 -20.20 -6.56
C ALA A 354 -18.01 -21.40 -6.28
N LEU A 355 -18.51 -21.47 -5.05
CA LEU A 355 -19.47 -22.48 -4.61
C LEU A 355 -20.59 -21.75 -3.90
N ASP A 356 -21.82 -21.96 -4.34
CA ASP A 356 -22.97 -21.32 -3.71
C ASP A 356 -24.22 -22.22 -3.80
N SER A 357 -25.19 -21.96 -2.93
CA SER A 357 -26.40 -22.75 -2.78
C SER A 357 -27.66 -21.90 -2.72
N LEU A 358 -28.72 -22.38 -3.37
CA LEU A 358 -30.05 -21.79 -3.30
C LEU A 358 -31.01 -22.74 -2.57
N ASP A 359 -31.58 -22.27 -1.46
CA ASP A 359 -32.59 -22.97 -0.68
C ASP A 359 -34.02 -22.54 -1.05
N PHE A 360 -34.96 -23.48 -1.02
CA PHE A 360 -36.38 -23.28 -1.25
C PHE A 360 -37.19 -23.73 -0.03
N GLU A 361 -38.19 -22.95 0.35
CA GLU A 361 -39.13 -23.30 1.41
C GLU A 361 -40.22 -24.27 0.89
N GLU A 362 -40.68 -25.19 1.74
CA GLU A 362 -41.84 -26.04 1.42
C GLU A 362 -43.15 -25.22 1.37
N GLU A 363 -43.90 -25.34 0.27
CA GLU A 363 -45.23 -24.77 0.13
C GLU A 363 -46.24 -25.57 0.96
N LYS A 364 -46.53 -25.10 2.17
CA LYS A 364 -47.51 -25.75 3.06
C LYS A 364 -48.94 -25.57 2.51
N PRO A 365 -49.77 -26.62 2.48
CA PRO A 365 -51.18 -26.49 2.10
C PRO A 365 -51.89 -25.51 3.04
N GLN A 366 -52.59 -24.52 2.47
CA GLN A 366 -53.32 -23.51 3.23
C GLN A 366 -54.30 -24.17 4.21
N LYS A 367 -54.03 -24.06 5.52
CA LYS A 367 -55.00 -24.40 6.57
C LYS A 367 -55.82 -23.17 6.95
N LYS A 368 -57.13 -23.36 7.15
CA LYS A 368 -58.06 -22.39 7.75
C LYS A 368 -57.49 -21.81 9.06
N PRO A 369 -57.79 -20.54 9.37
CA PRO A 369 -57.08 -19.79 10.41
C PRO A 369 -57.39 -20.34 11.81
N VAL A 370 -56.33 -20.58 12.59
CA VAL A 370 -56.40 -20.91 14.03
C VAL A 370 -55.59 -19.84 14.78
N PRO A 371 -56.01 -19.40 15.99
CA PRO A 371 -55.45 -18.23 16.67
C PRO A 371 -54.00 -18.44 17.16
N PRO A 372 -53.26 -17.35 17.46
CA PRO A 372 -51.80 -17.37 17.55
C PRO A 372 -51.31 -18.06 18.81
N LYS A 373 -50.40 -19.03 18.66
CA LYS A 373 -49.53 -19.52 19.74
C LYS A 373 -48.10 -19.02 19.54
N LYS A 374 -47.54 -18.53 20.64
CA LYS A 374 -46.24 -17.85 20.79
C LYS A 374 -45.10 -18.60 20.10
N LYS A 375 -44.31 -17.86 19.32
CA LYS A 375 -43.06 -18.31 18.69
C LYS A 375 -42.02 -18.68 19.76
N PRO A 376 -41.16 -19.70 19.54
CA PRO A 376 -39.93 -19.86 20.30
C PRO A 376 -38.98 -18.71 19.97
N ARG A 377 -38.26 -18.21 20.98
CA ARG A 377 -37.18 -17.24 20.82
C ARG A 377 -36.07 -17.83 19.94
N VAL A 378 -36.02 -17.40 18.69
CA VAL A 378 -34.77 -17.27 17.95
C VAL A 378 -33.94 -16.23 18.71
N LYS A 379 -32.63 -16.46 18.92
CA LYS A 379 -31.73 -15.42 19.43
C LYS A 379 -31.84 -14.22 18.49
N GLN A 380 -32.60 -13.21 18.89
CA GLN A 380 -32.67 -11.93 18.21
C GLN A 380 -31.26 -11.35 18.26
N CYS A 381 -30.69 -11.08 17.09
CA CYS A 381 -29.78 -9.95 17.01
C CYS A 381 -30.60 -8.74 17.50
N GLU A 382 -30.10 -7.99 18.48
CA GLU A 382 -30.84 -6.88 19.10
C GLU A 382 -30.90 -5.65 18.18
N GLY A 383 -31.34 -5.80 16.92
CA GLY A 383 -31.75 -4.71 16.02
C GLY A 383 -30.79 -3.52 15.91
N GLY A 384 -29.49 -3.72 16.16
CA GLY A 384 -28.48 -2.68 16.14
C GLY A 384 -27.95 -2.39 14.74
N TRP A 385 -27.46 -1.16 14.53
CA TRP A 385 -26.81 -0.76 13.28
C TRP A 385 -25.34 -1.17 13.31
N THR A 386 -24.88 -1.86 12.27
CA THR A 386 -23.47 -2.23 12.04
C THR A 386 -23.00 -1.66 10.71
N GLY A 387 -21.71 -1.35 10.58
CA GLY A 387 -21.15 -0.92 9.30
C GLY A 387 -20.06 0.14 9.43
N LYS A 388 -19.79 0.86 8.35
CA LYS A 388 -18.69 1.82 8.28
C LYS A 388 -19.19 3.22 7.93
N ILE A 389 -18.68 4.22 8.63
CA ILE A 389 -18.79 5.63 8.27
C ILE A 389 -17.37 6.15 8.06
N THR A 390 -17.13 6.87 6.97
CA THR A 390 -15.83 7.51 6.69
C THR A 390 -16.05 8.99 6.49
N ALA A 391 -15.32 9.82 7.23
CA ALA A 391 -15.33 11.28 7.11
C ALA A 391 -13.93 11.77 6.69
N VAL A 392 -13.83 12.39 5.51
CA VAL A 392 -12.59 12.97 4.99
C VAL A 392 -12.75 14.46 4.81
N LYS A 393 -12.08 15.25 5.65
CA LYS A 393 -11.95 16.70 5.49
C LYS A 393 -10.63 17.02 4.81
N SER A 394 -10.68 17.77 3.72
CA SER A 394 -9.48 18.22 3.01
C SER A 394 -9.53 19.72 2.73
N LYS A 395 -8.39 20.37 2.88
CA LYS A 395 -8.19 21.78 2.55
C LYS A 395 -6.87 21.92 1.81
N ARG A 396 -6.91 22.61 0.68
CA ARG A 396 -5.71 23.02 -0.05
C ARG A 396 -5.78 24.50 -0.35
N THR A 397 -4.72 25.22 0.00
CA THR A 397 -4.58 26.64 -0.33
C THR A 397 -3.21 26.85 -0.97
N GLU A 398 -3.21 27.53 -2.11
CA GLU A 398 -2.00 27.97 -2.80
C GLU A 398 -2.03 29.50 -2.83
N THR A 399 -0.98 30.13 -2.31
CA THR A 399 -0.84 31.58 -2.30
C THR A 399 0.45 31.95 -2.98
N VAL A 400 0.36 32.85 -3.96
CA VAL A 400 1.52 33.44 -4.65
C VAL A 400 1.63 34.88 -4.19
N LYS A 401 2.73 35.23 -3.52
CA LYS A 401 2.98 36.63 -3.13
C LYS A 401 3.75 37.35 -4.24
N PRO A 402 3.38 38.61 -4.54
CA PRO A 402 4.07 39.40 -5.56
C PRO A 402 5.51 39.71 -5.14
N ALA A 403 6.36 39.99 -6.13
CA ALA A 403 7.75 40.37 -5.90
C ALA A 403 7.85 41.63 -5.01
N SER A 404 8.80 41.64 -4.08
CA SER A 404 9.05 42.78 -3.18
C SER A 404 10.52 42.84 -2.77
N GLY A 405 11.17 43.99 -3.02
CA GLY A 405 12.60 44.14 -2.79
C GLY A 405 13.42 43.14 -3.62
N ARG A 406 14.19 42.27 -2.94
CA ARG A 406 14.94 41.17 -3.59
C ARG A 406 14.10 39.90 -3.80
N LEU A 407 12.91 39.78 -3.20
CA LEU A 407 12.06 38.60 -3.38
C LEU A 407 11.47 38.62 -4.79
N VAL A 408 11.82 37.64 -5.61
CA VAL A 408 11.38 37.48 -7.00
C VAL A 408 10.06 36.72 -7.06
N ARG A 409 9.94 35.64 -6.27
CA ARG A 409 8.67 34.92 -6.11
C ARG A 409 8.60 34.30 -4.71
N GLN A 410 7.40 34.19 -4.19
CA GLN A 410 7.12 33.30 -3.08
C GLN A 410 5.87 32.50 -3.38
N ILE A 411 5.99 31.18 -3.28
CA ILE A 411 4.90 30.23 -3.41
C ILE A 411 4.71 29.58 -2.04
N GLU A 412 3.47 29.57 -1.57
CA GLU A 412 3.08 28.94 -0.32
C GLU A 412 1.92 28.00 -0.57
N ASN A 413 2.16 26.70 -0.35
CA ASN A 413 1.19 25.63 -0.47
C ASN A 413 0.91 25.08 0.91
N ARG A 414 -0.36 25.07 1.31
CA ARG A 414 -0.80 24.40 2.53
C ARG A 414 -1.84 23.36 2.17
N GLU A 415 -1.60 22.15 2.65
CA GLU A 415 -2.50 21.02 2.52
C GLU A 415 -2.81 20.49 3.91
N GLU A 416 -4.09 20.31 4.21
CA GLU A 416 -4.54 19.68 5.44
C GLU A 416 -5.53 18.59 5.07
N THR A 417 -5.32 17.40 5.62
CA THR A 417 -6.18 16.24 5.41
C THR A 417 -6.43 15.57 6.75
N PHE A 418 -7.70 15.34 6.99
CA PHE A 418 -8.24 14.70 8.16
C PHE A 418 -9.11 13.56 7.67
N SER A 419 -8.88 12.34 8.14
CA SER A 419 -9.63 11.15 7.75
C SER A 419 -9.98 10.34 8.97
N VAL A 420 -11.27 10.10 9.20
CA VAL A 420 -11.75 9.25 10.30
C VAL A 420 -12.62 8.14 9.73
N ASP A 421 -12.30 6.92 10.14
CA ASP A 421 -13.10 5.73 9.88
C ASP A 421 -13.78 5.29 11.18
N TYR A 422 -15.10 5.15 11.14
CA TYR A 422 -15.94 4.69 12.24
C TYR A 422 -16.49 3.30 11.90
N TYR A 423 -16.17 2.31 12.71
CA TYR A 423 -16.70 0.96 12.62
C TYR A 423 -17.81 0.76 13.65
N VAL A 424 -19.07 0.90 13.24
CA VAL A 424 -20.24 0.76 14.10
C VAL A 424 -20.46 -0.72 14.42
N LEU A 425 -20.50 -1.06 15.70
CA LEU A 425 -20.40 -2.44 16.18
C LEU A 425 -21.76 -3.13 16.38
N GLY A 426 -22.88 -2.43 16.20
CA GLY A 426 -24.22 -2.97 16.48
C GLY A 426 -24.55 -3.09 17.97
N ILE A 427 -23.67 -2.63 18.86
CA ILE A 427 -23.84 -2.67 20.31
C ILE A 427 -24.43 -1.32 20.74
N ALA A 428 -25.64 -1.34 21.32
CA ALA A 428 -26.27 -0.12 21.82
C ALA A 428 -25.49 0.47 23.01
N ASP A 429 -25.27 1.78 23.01
CA ASP A 429 -24.70 2.52 24.13
C ASP A 429 -25.83 2.98 25.07
N THR A 430 -26.09 2.18 26.11
CA THR A 430 -27.13 2.48 27.11
C THR A 430 -26.69 3.49 28.16
N THR A 431 -25.42 3.93 28.15
CA THR A 431 -24.85 4.78 29.21
C THR A 431 -25.42 6.20 29.20
N GLN A 432 -25.85 6.69 28.03
CA GLN A 432 -26.39 8.04 27.85
C GLN A 432 -27.93 8.10 27.78
N GLY A 433 -28.61 6.96 27.96
CA GLY A 433 -30.08 6.90 27.98
C GLY A 433 -30.77 7.04 26.61
N PHE A 434 -30.03 7.12 25.52
CA PHE A 434 -30.55 7.22 24.16
C PHE A 434 -30.70 5.84 23.52
N ARG A 435 -31.87 5.56 22.92
CA ARG A 435 -32.15 4.27 22.26
C ARG A 435 -31.53 4.11 20.88
N ASN A 436 -30.98 5.19 20.33
CA ASN A 436 -30.40 5.29 19.01
C ASN A 436 -28.88 5.49 19.02
N ALA A 437 -28.24 5.22 20.17
CA ALA A 437 -26.80 5.34 20.37
C ALA A 437 -26.13 3.98 20.23
N TYR A 438 -25.02 3.91 19.49
CA TYR A 438 -24.26 2.69 19.23
C TYR A 438 -22.76 2.91 19.41
N PHE A 439 -22.07 1.93 19.99
CA PHE A 439 -20.61 1.96 20.06
C PHE A 439 -20.00 1.80 18.68
N SER A 440 -18.97 2.60 18.42
CA SER A 440 -18.15 2.53 17.22
C SER A 440 -16.68 2.62 17.59
N ASP A 441 -15.84 1.81 16.95
CA ASP A 441 -14.40 1.98 17.03
C ASP A 441 -13.97 2.99 15.96
N ALA A 442 -13.45 4.13 16.37
CA ALA A 442 -13.02 5.21 15.48
C ALA A 442 -11.51 5.20 15.31
N GLN A 443 -11.04 5.27 14.06
CA GLN A 443 -9.63 5.40 13.70
C GLN A 443 -9.41 6.67 12.91
N MET A 444 -8.55 7.54 13.41
CA MET A 444 -8.29 8.86 12.86
C MET A 444 -6.86 9.00 12.35
N ASN A 445 -6.73 9.58 11.16
CA ASN A 445 -5.48 9.95 10.53
C ASN A 445 -5.48 11.46 10.24
N TYR A 446 -4.42 12.14 10.65
CA TYR A 446 -4.21 13.55 10.36
C TYR A 446 -2.89 13.79 9.65
N ARG A 447 -2.93 14.64 8.63
CA ARG A 447 -1.77 15.13 7.90
C ARG A 447 -1.96 16.60 7.55
N ALA A 448 -1.06 17.45 8.01
CA ALA A 448 -0.94 18.82 7.52
C ALA A 448 0.48 19.05 6.97
N ALA A 449 0.56 19.55 5.74
CA ALA A 449 1.80 19.88 5.07
C ALA A 449 1.76 21.36 4.67
N GLU A 450 2.76 22.11 5.09
CA GLU A 450 3.03 23.46 4.61
C GLU A 450 4.35 23.44 3.86
N TYR A 451 4.32 23.91 2.63
CA TYR A 451 5.48 24.11 1.78
C TYR A 451 5.55 25.58 1.39
N ARG A 452 6.69 26.20 1.63
CA ARG A 452 6.94 27.58 1.22
C ARG A 452 8.29 27.68 0.53
N GLU A 453 8.29 28.17 -0.69
CA GLU A 453 9.50 28.48 -1.45
C GLU A 453 9.57 29.99 -1.70
N SER A 454 10.67 30.60 -1.27
CA SER A 454 10.98 32.01 -1.50
C SER A 454 12.25 32.12 -2.34
N ASN A 455 12.12 32.67 -3.55
CA ASN A 455 13.25 32.91 -4.45
C ASN A 455 13.65 34.38 -4.43
N TYR A 456 14.93 34.63 -4.22
CA TYR A 456 15.51 35.96 -4.13
C TYR A 456 16.49 36.22 -5.28
N ALA A 457 16.42 37.43 -5.82
CA ALA A 457 17.35 37.96 -6.81
C ALA A 457 18.78 38.00 -6.23
N PRO A 458 19.82 38.02 -7.09
CA PRO A 458 21.20 38.07 -6.65
C PRO A 458 21.50 39.23 -5.70
N GLY A 459 22.33 38.98 -4.69
CA GLY A 459 22.80 40.03 -3.80
C GLY A 459 23.87 39.52 -2.85
N LYS A 460 24.48 40.48 -2.14
CA LYS A 460 25.69 40.26 -1.36
C LYS A 460 25.42 39.40 -0.13
N MET A 461 26.23 38.36 0.06
CA MET A 461 26.24 37.51 1.26
C MET A 461 27.66 37.08 1.61
N GLY A 462 27.91 36.90 2.90
CA GLY A 462 29.19 36.37 3.40
C GLY A 462 29.30 34.88 3.14
N CYS A 463 30.44 34.46 2.58
CA CYS A 463 30.81 33.09 2.31
C CYS A 463 32.23 32.83 2.85
N GLY A 464 32.33 32.51 4.14
CA GLY A 464 33.62 32.55 4.83
C GLY A 464 34.14 33.99 4.91
N ASP A 465 35.36 34.21 4.42
CA ASP A 465 36.04 35.52 4.46
C ASP A 465 35.71 36.43 3.25
N GLN A 466 34.90 35.93 2.30
CA GLN A 466 34.56 36.66 1.08
C GLN A 466 33.08 37.06 1.05
N ILE A 467 32.78 38.18 0.41
CA ILE A 467 31.41 38.59 0.11
C ILE A 467 31.15 38.27 -1.37
N ILE A 468 30.18 37.38 -1.62
CA ILE A 468 29.77 37.02 -2.99
C ILE A 468 28.37 37.56 -3.29
N THR A 469 28.08 37.77 -4.58
CA THR A 469 26.74 38.12 -5.05
C THR A 469 26.11 36.89 -5.68
N THR A 470 25.06 36.35 -5.09
CA THR A 470 24.38 35.13 -5.59
C THR A 470 22.87 35.23 -5.39
N PRO A 471 22.06 34.63 -6.29
CA PRO A 471 20.66 34.36 -5.98
C PRO A 471 20.55 33.42 -4.77
N GLN A 472 19.39 33.44 -4.13
CA GLN A 472 19.12 32.62 -2.96
C GLN A 472 17.70 32.07 -3.04
N THR A 473 17.54 30.78 -2.81
CA THR A 473 16.24 30.13 -2.62
C THR A 473 16.16 29.65 -1.17
N GLN A 474 15.03 29.94 -0.53
CA GLN A 474 14.70 29.45 0.79
C GLN A 474 13.49 28.55 0.68
N LYS A 475 13.63 27.30 1.11
CA LYS A 475 12.52 26.34 1.20
C LYS A 475 12.24 26.09 2.66
N PHE A 476 10.96 26.11 3.00
CA PHE A 476 10.44 25.78 4.31
C PHE A 476 9.39 24.70 4.12
N GLU A 477 9.56 23.58 4.80
CA GLU A 477 8.60 22.48 4.81
C GLU A 477 8.21 22.20 6.26
N SER A 478 6.92 22.15 6.55
CA SER A 478 6.40 21.74 7.86
C SER A 478 5.41 20.61 7.64
N LEU A 479 5.70 19.44 8.20
CA LEU A 479 4.83 18.28 8.17
C LEU A 479 4.34 17.98 9.59
N LEU A 480 3.03 17.94 9.76
CA LEU A 480 2.35 17.39 10.93
C LEU A 480 1.69 16.07 10.55
N THR A 481 1.92 15.03 11.33
CA THR A 481 1.26 13.73 11.17
C THR A 481 0.84 13.18 12.51
N GLY A 482 -0.37 12.64 12.60
CA GLY A 482 -0.84 11.98 13.80
C GLY A 482 -1.78 10.82 13.48
N LEU A 483 -1.86 9.89 14.43
CA LEU A 483 -2.78 8.76 14.42
C LEU A 483 -3.48 8.71 15.77
N SER A 484 -4.77 8.38 15.78
CA SER A 484 -5.52 8.16 17.01
C SER A 484 -6.58 7.10 16.82
N GLY A 485 -6.90 6.39 17.91
CA GLY A 485 -7.94 5.37 17.95
C GLY A 485 -8.70 5.46 19.26
N LYS A 486 -10.03 5.52 19.19
CA LYS A 486 -10.88 5.56 20.39
C LYS A 486 -12.23 4.92 20.09
N ARG A 487 -12.78 4.21 21.08
CA ARG A 487 -14.19 3.83 21.05
C ARG A 487 -15.05 5.04 21.37
N ILE A 488 -15.99 5.35 20.49
CA ILE A 488 -16.92 6.47 20.62
C ILE A 488 -18.36 6.01 20.43
N THR A 489 -19.29 6.94 20.58
CA THR A 489 -20.72 6.70 20.39
C THR A 489 -21.19 7.38 19.10
N VAL A 490 -21.88 6.63 18.26
CA VAL A 490 -22.54 7.09 17.03
C VAL A 490 -24.05 7.07 17.27
N TYR A 491 -24.71 8.19 17.00
CA TYR A 491 -26.16 8.31 17.08
C TYR A 491 -26.75 8.17 15.68
N VAL A 492 -27.73 7.28 15.53
CA VAL A 492 -28.43 7.01 14.27
C VAL A 492 -29.92 7.26 14.47
N SER A 493 -30.41 8.46 14.15
CA SER A 493 -31.84 8.76 14.21
C SER A 493 -32.49 8.74 12.82
N SER A 494 -33.74 8.30 12.75
CA SER A 494 -34.56 8.28 11.54
C SER A 494 -35.97 8.75 11.89
N ALA A 495 -36.46 9.81 11.24
CA ALA A 495 -37.79 10.34 11.44
C ALA A 495 -38.41 10.76 10.10
N GLY A 496 -39.51 10.10 9.71
CA GLY A 496 -40.15 10.35 8.41
C GLY A 496 -39.22 10.03 7.24
N GLU A 497 -39.04 10.97 6.33
CA GLU A 497 -38.18 10.87 5.13
C GLU A 497 -36.72 11.28 5.39
N LYS A 498 -36.32 11.56 6.64
CA LYS A 498 -34.97 12.06 6.97
C LYS A 498 -34.29 11.28 8.10
N GLY A 499 -32.98 11.08 7.98
CA GLY A 499 -32.13 10.51 9.02
C GLY A 499 -31.01 11.48 9.43
N ILE A 500 -30.51 11.32 10.65
CA ILE A 500 -29.38 12.09 11.19
C ILE A 500 -28.33 11.11 11.75
N LEU A 501 -27.07 11.28 11.32
CA LEU A 501 -25.90 10.67 11.93
C LEU A 501 -25.14 11.73 12.74
N THR A 502 -24.90 11.46 14.02
CA THR A 502 -24.08 12.31 14.89
C THR A 502 -22.95 11.48 15.48
N PHE A 503 -21.71 11.96 15.38
CA PHE A 503 -20.55 11.27 15.93
C PHE A 503 -19.42 12.23 16.26
N ASP A 504 -18.72 11.92 17.36
CA ASP A 504 -17.55 12.66 17.82
C ASP A 504 -16.28 12.18 17.10
N SER A 505 -15.13 12.74 17.42
CA SER A 505 -13.85 12.31 16.87
C SER A 505 -12.79 12.09 17.96
N PRO A 506 -11.87 11.13 17.80
CA PRO A 506 -10.78 10.94 18.74
C PRO A 506 -9.91 12.20 18.90
N GLU A 507 -9.43 12.47 20.12
CA GLU A 507 -8.35 13.43 20.32
C GLU A 507 -7.07 12.89 19.67
N ILE A 508 -6.31 13.77 19.03
CA ILE A 508 -5.12 13.39 18.28
C ILE A 508 -3.92 14.25 18.68
N ASN A 509 -2.80 13.56 18.80
CA ASN A 509 -1.51 14.11 19.10
C ASN A 509 -0.61 13.91 17.87
N ALA A 510 -0.22 15.01 17.23
CA ALA A 510 0.57 14.99 16.00
C ALA A 510 2.05 15.30 16.27
N GLU A 511 2.93 14.56 15.59
CA GLU A 511 4.35 14.89 15.51
C GLU A 511 4.57 15.98 14.46
N ARG A 512 5.48 16.92 14.74
CA ARG A 512 5.87 17.98 13.80
C ARG A 512 7.33 17.86 13.37
N ILE A 513 7.54 17.89 12.07
CA ILE A 513 8.85 18.01 11.44
C ILE A 513 8.91 19.32 10.66
N ILE A 514 9.94 20.13 10.91
CA ILE A 514 10.22 21.37 10.17
C ILE A 514 11.55 21.21 9.46
N THR A 515 11.56 21.42 8.16
CA THR A 515 12.77 21.46 7.33
C THR A 515 12.95 22.86 6.78
N ARG A 516 14.16 23.40 6.93
CA ARG A 516 14.59 24.66 6.33
C ARG A 516 15.75 24.38 5.41
N THR A 517 15.65 24.78 4.16
CA THR A 517 16.72 24.61 3.17
C THR A 517 17.06 25.94 2.54
N TYR A 518 18.36 26.24 2.51
CA TYR A 518 18.92 27.41 1.86
C TYR A 518 19.74 26.96 0.66
N GLU A 519 19.44 27.53 -0.51
CA GLU A 519 20.11 27.23 -1.77
C GLU A 519 20.68 28.53 -2.34
N SER A 520 22.00 28.64 -2.33
CA SER A 520 22.76 29.74 -2.94
C SER A 520 24.07 29.21 -3.52
N SER A 521 24.81 30.04 -4.25
CA SER A 521 26.17 29.72 -4.69
C SER A 521 27.19 29.63 -3.54
N CYS A 522 26.80 29.89 -2.28
CA CYS A 522 27.65 29.71 -1.10
C CYS A 522 27.25 28.48 -0.26
N PRO A 523 27.98 27.35 -0.37
CA PRO A 523 27.67 26.13 0.37
C PRO A 523 27.78 26.27 1.90
N SER A 524 28.74 27.05 2.41
CA SER A 524 28.91 27.26 3.87
C SER A 524 27.75 28.05 4.47
N TYR A 525 27.23 29.03 3.73
CA TYR A 525 26.00 29.72 4.08
C TYR A 525 24.79 28.77 4.04
N ASN A 526 24.66 27.93 3.00
CA ASN A 526 23.57 26.96 2.90
C ASN A 526 23.59 25.97 4.08
N ALA A 527 24.76 25.43 4.43
CA ALA A 527 24.94 24.48 5.52
C ALA A 527 24.66 25.11 6.90
N LYS A 528 25.11 26.35 7.13
CA LYS A 528 24.87 27.05 8.40
C LYS A 528 23.40 27.39 8.62
N ASN A 529 22.64 27.66 7.55
CA ASN A 529 21.28 28.17 7.66
C ASN A 529 20.20 27.11 7.40
N SER A 530 20.55 25.95 6.84
CA SER A 530 19.61 24.83 6.67
C SER A 530 19.52 24.01 7.95
N SER A 531 18.33 23.59 8.35
CA SER A 531 18.09 22.79 9.55
C SER A 531 16.93 21.83 9.36
N VAL A 532 16.90 20.76 10.15
CA VAL A 532 15.74 19.88 10.30
C VAL A 532 15.45 19.81 11.79
N ASP A 533 14.31 20.32 12.20
CA ASP A 533 13.88 20.38 13.59
C ASP A 533 12.67 19.45 13.77
N ARG A 534 12.80 18.47 14.66
CA ARG A 534 11.69 17.63 15.10
C ARG A 534 11.20 18.13 16.44
N SER A 535 9.90 18.36 16.58
CA SER A 535 9.33 18.75 17.87
C SER A 535 9.29 17.54 18.79
N GLY A 536 9.91 17.64 19.97
CA GLY A 536 9.84 16.59 21.01
C GLY A 536 8.51 16.54 21.76
N ALA A 537 7.64 17.54 21.58
CA ALA A 537 6.31 17.58 22.18
C ALA A 537 5.25 17.32 21.11
N LEU A 538 4.30 16.43 21.43
CA LEU A 538 3.16 16.19 20.56
C LEU A 538 2.21 17.40 20.56
N ILE A 539 1.68 17.74 19.39
CA ILE A 539 0.76 18.85 19.21
C ILE A 539 -0.66 18.29 19.23
N GLY A 540 -1.48 18.74 20.19
CA GLY A 540 -2.91 18.45 20.19
C GLY A 540 -3.58 19.10 18.98
N VAL A 541 -4.24 18.30 18.15
CA VAL A 541 -4.99 18.79 16.99
C VAL A 541 -6.48 18.75 17.33
N PRO A 542 -7.19 19.91 17.33
CA PRO A 542 -8.61 19.94 17.61
C PRO A 542 -9.37 19.21 16.51
N SER A 543 -10.15 18.21 16.91
CA SER A 543 -10.94 17.39 15.99
C SER A 543 -12.41 17.80 16.02
N PRO A 544 -13.04 18.12 14.88
CA PRO A 544 -14.47 18.41 14.86
C PRO A 544 -15.29 17.13 15.02
N GLY A 545 -16.42 17.23 15.73
CA GLY A 545 -17.52 16.27 15.59
C GLY A 545 -18.32 16.52 14.31
N PHE A 546 -19.09 15.54 13.87
CA PHE A 546 -19.90 15.63 12.66
C PHE A 546 -21.37 15.35 12.96
N GLU A 547 -22.24 16.12 12.32
CA GLU A 547 -23.69 15.92 12.29
C GLU A 547 -24.17 15.99 10.84
N ILE A 548 -24.89 14.97 10.39
CA ILE A 548 -25.20 14.76 8.98
C ILE A 548 -26.65 14.37 8.83
N GLU A 549 -27.43 15.27 8.23
CA GLU A 549 -28.78 14.95 7.76
C GLU A 549 -28.75 14.34 6.36
N PHE A 550 -29.54 13.29 6.13
CA PHE A 550 -29.70 12.62 4.83
C PHE A 550 -31.15 12.20 4.60
N GLU A 551 -31.54 11.98 3.35
CA GLU A 551 -32.87 11.50 2.97
C GLU A 551 -32.95 9.98 3.06
N LEU A 552 -34.09 9.46 3.52
CA LEU A 552 -34.37 8.05 3.68
C LEU A 552 -35.16 7.54 2.45
N ASP A 553 -34.69 6.47 1.80
CA ASP A 553 -35.43 5.81 0.73
C ASP A 553 -36.46 4.80 1.28
N ASP A 554 -37.32 4.23 0.42
CA ASP A 554 -38.32 3.22 0.82
C ASP A 554 -37.70 1.90 1.37
N LYS A 555 -36.39 1.70 1.23
CA LYS A 555 -35.62 0.53 1.73
C LYS A 555 -34.87 0.80 3.04
N SER A 556 -34.93 2.03 3.56
CA SER A 556 -34.20 2.55 4.72
C SER A 556 -34.52 1.89 6.07
N GLY A 557 -35.46 0.93 6.12
CA GLY A 557 -35.77 0.16 7.33
C GLY A 557 -34.63 -0.77 7.80
N TYR A 558 -33.70 -1.15 6.91
CA TYR A 558 -32.66 -2.16 7.20
C TYR A 558 -31.26 -1.84 6.65
N VAL A 559 -31.13 -0.92 5.71
CA VAL A 559 -29.85 -0.51 5.11
C VAL A 559 -29.83 1.00 4.95
N LEU A 560 -28.74 1.66 5.31
CA LEU A 560 -28.49 3.07 5.10
C LEU A 560 -27.17 3.22 4.36
N GLU A 561 -27.22 3.63 3.11
CA GLU A 561 -26.06 3.91 2.28
C GLU A 561 -26.14 5.32 1.71
N GLY A 562 -25.01 6.02 1.65
CA GLY A 562 -25.00 7.34 1.06
C GLY A 562 -23.69 8.09 1.23
N SER A 563 -23.66 9.28 0.64
CA SER A 563 -22.57 10.23 0.79
C SER A 563 -23.09 11.65 0.83
N LYS A 564 -22.45 12.51 1.63
CA LYS A 564 -22.71 13.94 1.69
C LYS A 564 -21.40 14.71 1.67
N THR A 565 -21.35 15.72 0.82
CA THR A 565 -20.25 16.71 0.83
C THR A 565 -20.73 17.95 1.58
N ILE A 566 -19.94 18.39 2.56
CA ILE A 566 -20.18 19.57 3.38
C ILE A 566 -19.09 20.58 3.04
N GLU A 567 -19.49 21.76 2.57
CA GLU A 567 -18.61 22.91 2.39
C GLU A 567 -18.49 23.62 3.75
N ASN A 568 -17.27 23.66 4.31
CA ASN A 568 -17.03 24.28 5.60
C ASN A 568 -16.77 25.79 5.45
N GLY A 569 -17.12 26.58 6.46
CA GLY A 569 -16.91 28.05 6.44
C GLY A 569 -15.44 28.47 6.34
N ASP A 570 -14.49 27.57 6.58
CA ASP A 570 -13.04 27.80 6.43
C ASP A 570 -12.52 27.53 5.01
N GLY A 571 -13.40 27.21 4.05
CA GLY A 571 -13.07 26.90 2.66
C GLY A 571 -12.59 25.46 2.41
N SER A 572 -12.66 24.58 3.41
CA SER A 572 -12.39 23.16 3.25
C SER A 572 -13.64 22.37 2.87
N LYS A 573 -13.44 21.15 2.34
CA LYS A 573 -14.54 20.23 2.01
C LYS A 573 -14.46 18.98 2.87
N THR A 574 -15.57 18.61 3.49
CA THR A 574 -15.72 17.33 4.18
C THR A 574 -16.61 16.42 3.35
N VAL A 575 -16.08 15.28 2.91
CA VAL A 575 -16.89 14.21 2.31
C VAL A 575 -17.12 13.16 3.37
N VAL A 576 -18.39 12.87 3.65
CA VAL A 576 -18.77 11.77 4.51
C VAL A 576 -19.49 10.71 3.69
N THR A 577 -19.11 9.46 3.87
CA THR A 577 -19.72 8.28 3.25
C THR A 577 -20.14 7.30 4.34
N TRP A 578 -21.33 6.74 4.25
CA TRP A 578 -21.81 5.74 5.20
C TRP A 578 -22.37 4.52 4.47
N ASN A 579 -22.14 3.36 5.06
CA ASN A 579 -22.79 2.10 4.73
C ASN A 579 -23.08 1.38 6.04
N LEU A 580 -24.35 1.38 6.44
CA LEU A 580 -24.84 0.78 7.67
C LEU A 580 -25.96 -0.22 7.35
N SER A 581 -25.98 -1.32 8.09
CA SER A 581 -26.99 -2.36 8.00
C SER A 581 -27.57 -2.64 9.38
N ARG A 582 -28.85 -3.00 9.45
CA ARG A 582 -29.55 -3.33 10.69
C ARG A 582 -29.92 -4.80 10.69
N CYS A 583 -29.49 -5.53 11.73
CA CYS A 583 -29.84 -6.94 11.87
C CYS A 583 -31.35 -7.12 12.07
N LYS A 584 -31.92 -8.16 11.43
CA LYS A 584 -33.34 -8.54 11.52
C LYS A 584 -33.68 -9.30 12.81
#